data_AF-A0A1M6G9M3-F1
#
_entry.id   AF-A0A1M6G9M3-F1
#
_cell.length_a   1.000
_cell.length_b   1.000
_cell.length_c   1.000
_cell.angle_alpha   90.00
_cell.angle_beta   90.00
_cell.angle_gamma   90.00
#
_symmetry.space_group_name_H-M   'P 1'
#
loop_
_entity.id
_entity.type
_entity.pdbx_description
1 polymer ?
#
loop_
_entity_poly.entity_id
_entity_poly.type
_entity_poly.pdbx_seq_one_letter_code
_entity_poly.pdbx_strand_id
1 'polypeptide(L)'
;MSNMFTQFDSAFGEGYYSGIPSGDGGTDILKNGTVVDHYQPKELTVKNGNMVMQLQNVNGGQDTIVNGKIVQSTHPNVHGGEDIYHGTNLHQTTIPNALGGVDIYDANMHMNGMTLSNVFGSENYLSMRGNAETILSYQDPLAHSAEYRMNPFDVGQY
;
A
#
# COMPACT_ATOMS: atom_id res chain seq x y z
N MET A 1 -1.96 -6.35 -11.76
CA MET A 1 -1.32 -5.05 -12.10
C MET A 1 -0.86 -4.51 -10.77
N SER A 2 0.46 -4.34 -10.58
CA SER A 2 1.01 -3.98 -9.28
C SER A 2 0.58 -2.56 -8.90
N ASN A 3 0.01 -2.40 -7.70
CA ASN A 3 -0.45 -1.11 -7.19
C ASN A 3 0.69 -0.42 -6.42
N MET A 4 0.95 0.86 -6.69
CA MET A 4 2.08 1.58 -6.06
C MET A 4 2.01 1.61 -4.54
N PHE A 5 0.80 1.62 -3.97
CA PHE A 5 0.58 1.67 -2.54
C PHE A 5 0.71 0.30 -1.88
N THR A 6 0.83 -0.79 -2.64
CA THR A 6 0.99 -2.16 -2.10
C THR A 6 2.35 -2.76 -2.44
N GLN A 7 3.30 -1.94 -2.90
CA GLN A 7 4.65 -2.40 -3.20
C GLN A 7 5.57 -2.41 -1.98
N PHE A 8 6.62 -3.21 -2.07
CA PHE A 8 7.69 -3.27 -1.07
C PHE A 8 8.19 -1.87 -0.67
N ASP A 9 8.40 -1.66 0.64
CA ASP A 9 8.87 -0.39 1.23
C ASP A 9 7.86 0.78 1.12
N SER A 10 6.61 0.48 0.75
CA SER A 10 5.51 1.43 0.87
C SER A 10 5.09 1.55 2.34
N ALA A 11 5.57 2.60 2.99
CA ALA A 11 5.18 2.96 4.35
C ALA A 11 4.30 4.22 4.34
N PHE A 12 3.04 4.06 3.95
CA PHE A 12 2.09 5.16 3.94
C PHE A 12 1.38 5.23 5.28
N GLY A 13 1.67 6.28 6.04
CA GLY A 13 1.07 6.56 7.34
C GLY A 13 -0.46 6.76 7.30
N GLU A 14 -1.01 7.25 8.41
CA GLU A 14 -2.44 7.51 8.56
C GLU A 14 -2.98 8.44 7.46
N GLY A 15 -4.21 8.19 6.97
CA GLY A 15 -4.97 9.17 6.19
C GLY A 15 -5.04 8.91 4.70
N TYR A 16 -5.09 10.00 3.95
CA TYR A 16 -5.32 10.02 2.50
C TYR A 16 -4.09 10.51 1.76
N TYR A 17 -3.76 9.83 0.68
CA TYR A 17 -2.62 10.11 -0.18
C TYR A 17 -3.07 10.17 -1.64
N SER A 18 -2.41 11.00 -2.44
CA SER A 18 -2.69 11.13 -3.87
C SER A 18 -1.41 10.96 -4.68
N GLY A 19 -1.44 10.07 -5.65
CA GLY A 19 -0.42 10.01 -6.71
C GLY A 19 -0.68 11.06 -7.77
N ILE A 20 0.36 11.75 -8.23
CA ILE A 20 0.34 12.62 -9.40
C ILE A 20 1.46 12.17 -10.34
N PRO A 21 1.17 11.81 -11.60
CA PRO A 21 2.22 11.40 -12.53
C PRO A 21 3.28 12.50 -12.69
N SER A 22 4.55 12.10 -12.63
CA SER A 22 5.69 13.00 -12.80
C SER A 22 6.23 12.95 -14.23
N GLY A 23 6.96 13.99 -14.64
CA GLY A 23 7.49 14.13 -16.01
C GLY A 23 8.58 13.12 -16.39
N ASP A 24 9.11 12.37 -15.42
CA ASP A 24 10.15 11.35 -15.58
C ASP A 24 9.59 9.90 -15.64
N GLY A 25 8.27 9.76 -15.79
CA GLY A 25 7.59 8.47 -15.87
C GLY A 25 7.33 7.81 -14.51
N GLY A 26 7.56 8.53 -13.41
CA GLY A 26 7.18 8.12 -12.05
C GLY A 26 5.82 8.68 -11.61
N THR A 27 5.61 8.70 -10.30
CA THR A 27 4.46 9.30 -9.64
C THR A 27 4.91 9.94 -8.34
N ASP A 28 4.67 11.24 -8.19
CA ASP A 28 4.83 11.94 -6.93
C ASP A 28 3.66 11.57 -6.00
N ILE A 29 3.97 11.21 -4.77
CA ILE A 29 2.97 10.85 -3.76
C ILE A 29 2.81 12.03 -2.81
N LEU A 30 1.59 12.54 -2.72
CA LEU A 30 1.26 13.72 -1.94
C LEU A 30 0.46 13.34 -0.69
N LYS A 31 0.77 14.03 0.41
CA LYS A 31 -0.04 14.06 1.65
C LYS A 31 -0.24 15.51 2.07
N ASN A 32 -1.49 15.91 2.30
CA ASN A 32 -1.84 17.29 2.68
C ASN A 32 -1.22 18.37 1.76
N GLY A 33 -1.20 18.10 0.45
CA GLY A 33 -0.67 19.01 -0.57
C GLY A 33 0.86 19.07 -0.67
N THR A 34 1.59 18.27 0.10
CA THR A 34 3.07 18.21 0.05
C THR A 34 3.50 16.87 -0.51
N VAL A 35 4.53 16.86 -1.36
CA VAL A 35 5.16 15.62 -1.85
C VAL A 35 5.92 14.97 -0.68
N VAL A 36 5.57 13.72 -0.36
CA VAL A 36 6.16 12.96 0.74
C VAL A 36 6.99 11.77 0.26
N ASP A 37 6.76 11.32 -0.98
CA ASP A 37 7.53 10.26 -1.61
C ASP A 37 7.43 10.37 -3.13
N HIS A 38 8.31 9.67 -3.85
CA HIS A 38 8.30 9.57 -5.30
C HIS A 38 8.46 8.10 -5.72
N TYR A 39 7.42 7.58 -6.36
CA TYR A 39 7.41 6.21 -6.86
C TYR A 39 7.89 6.17 -8.32
N GLN A 40 8.90 5.35 -8.59
CA GLN A 40 9.33 5.05 -9.95
C GLN A 40 9.53 3.54 -10.11
N PRO A 41 8.75 2.86 -10.96
CA PRO A 41 8.91 1.43 -11.19
C PRO A 41 10.27 1.16 -11.81
N LYS A 42 11.17 0.52 -11.06
CA LYS A 42 12.50 0.14 -11.52
C LYS A 42 12.79 -1.28 -11.03
N GLU A 43 13.25 -2.13 -11.94
CA GLU A 43 13.62 -3.52 -11.62
C GLU A 43 14.80 -3.60 -10.64
N LEU A 44 15.66 -2.58 -10.59
CA LEU A 44 16.81 -2.48 -9.70
C LEU A 44 16.94 -1.04 -9.18
N THR A 45 16.99 -0.89 -7.86
CA THR A 45 17.22 0.39 -7.18
C THR A 45 18.16 0.23 -5.99
N VAL A 46 18.76 1.34 -5.56
CA VAL A 46 19.43 1.44 -4.26
C VAL A 46 18.53 2.26 -3.35
N LYS A 47 18.02 1.63 -2.28
CA LYS A 47 17.18 2.27 -1.27
C LYS A 47 17.83 2.09 0.10
N ASN A 48 18.02 3.19 0.84
CA ASN A 48 18.62 3.18 2.18
C ASN A 48 19.97 2.42 2.28
N GLY A 49 20.78 2.44 1.20
CA GLY A 49 22.05 1.71 1.11
C GLY A 49 21.91 0.22 0.77
N ASN A 50 20.70 -0.29 0.65
CA ASN A 50 20.40 -1.65 0.23
C ASN A 50 20.16 -1.71 -1.29
N MET A 51 20.62 -2.78 -1.92
CA MET A 51 20.25 -3.13 -3.28
C MET A 51 18.88 -3.81 -3.27
N VAL A 52 17.90 -3.21 -3.93
CA VAL A 52 16.53 -3.73 -4.04
C VAL A 52 16.26 -4.11 -5.50
N MET A 53 15.89 -5.36 -5.72
CA MET A 53 15.49 -5.89 -7.02
C MET A 53 14.07 -6.40 -7.00
N GLN A 54 13.33 -6.17 -8.07
CA GLN A 54 11.97 -6.65 -8.27
C GLN A 54 11.92 -7.50 -9.53
N LEU A 55 11.67 -8.81 -9.37
CA LEU A 55 11.69 -9.79 -10.46
C LEU A 55 10.38 -10.57 -10.54
N GLN A 56 9.91 -10.90 -11.74
CA GLN A 56 8.76 -11.79 -11.89
C GLN A 56 9.08 -13.18 -11.35
N ASN A 57 8.16 -13.76 -10.60
CA ASN A 57 8.31 -15.10 -10.04
C ASN A 57 7.51 -16.14 -10.84
N VAL A 58 7.78 -17.42 -10.57
CA VAL A 58 7.17 -18.56 -11.29
C VAL A 58 5.66 -18.66 -11.12
N ASN A 59 5.11 -17.99 -10.12
CA ASN A 59 3.67 -17.98 -9.81
C ASN A 59 2.94 -16.83 -10.53
N GLY A 60 3.64 -16.05 -11.36
CA GLY A 60 3.07 -14.93 -12.12
C GLY A 60 2.93 -13.62 -11.34
N GLY A 61 3.48 -13.53 -10.14
CA GLY A 61 3.62 -12.28 -9.39
C GLY A 61 5.08 -11.79 -9.39
N GLN A 62 5.50 -11.11 -8.33
CA GLN A 62 6.82 -10.49 -8.24
C GLN A 62 7.51 -10.80 -6.90
N ASP A 63 8.78 -11.16 -6.95
CA ASP A 63 9.65 -11.25 -5.78
C ASP A 63 10.44 -9.95 -5.61
N THR A 64 10.45 -9.44 -4.38
CA THR A 64 11.37 -8.37 -3.97
C THR A 64 12.56 -8.96 -3.25
N ILE A 65 13.75 -8.68 -3.77
CA ILE A 65 15.03 -9.17 -3.30
C ILE A 65 15.83 -7.99 -2.75
N VAL A 66 16.21 -8.07 -1.49
CA VAL A 66 17.06 -7.07 -0.81
C VAL A 66 18.39 -7.71 -0.47
N ASN A 67 19.49 -7.13 -0.97
CA ASN A 67 20.85 -7.62 -0.76
C ASN A 67 21.01 -9.13 -1.05
N GLY A 68 20.35 -9.61 -2.11
CA GLY A 68 20.40 -11.01 -2.55
C GLY A 68 19.46 -11.97 -1.82
N LYS A 69 18.60 -11.49 -0.91
CA LYS A 69 17.58 -12.31 -0.23
C LYS A 69 16.17 -11.88 -0.61
N ILE A 70 15.31 -12.83 -0.94
CA ILE A 70 13.88 -12.54 -1.12
C ILE A 70 13.30 -12.16 0.24
N VAL A 71 12.69 -10.98 0.31
CA VAL A 71 12.04 -10.45 1.53
C VAL A 71 10.52 -10.36 1.39
N GLN A 72 10.03 -10.27 0.16
CA GLN A 72 8.60 -10.24 -0.15
C GLN A 72 8.34 -10.97 -1.46
N SER A 73 7.20 -11.66 -1.54
CA SER A 73 6.70 -12.27 -2.77
C SER A 73 5.23 -11.93 -2.96
N THR A 74 4.83 -11.53 -4.16
CA THR A 74 3.42 -11.39 -4.53
C THR A 74 2.98 -12.55 -5.40
N HIS A 75 1.73 -12.99 -5.24
CA HIS A 75 1.11 -14.04 -6.03
C HIS A 75 -0.31 -13.64 -6.42
N PRO A 76 -0.75 -13.82 -7.67
CA PRO A 76 -2.15 -13.62 -8.04
C PRO A 76 -3.08 -14.50 -7.20
N ASN A 77 -4.20 -13.93 -6.74
CA ASN A 77 -5.19 -14.64 -5.92
C ASN A 77 -6.49 -14.92 -6.69
N VAL A 78 -7.36 -15.75 -6.10
CA VAL A 78 -8.64 -16.17 -6.71
C VAL A 78 -9.64 -15.03 -6.92
N HIS A 79 -9.42 -13.88 -6.28
CA HIS A 79 -10.26 -12.70 -6.40
C HIS A 79 -9.80 -11.77 -7.53
N GLY A 80 -8.72 -12.10 -8.23
CA GLY A 80 -8.16 -11.30 -9.32
C GLY A 80 -7.22 -10.18 -8.86
N GLY A 81 -6.90 -10.12 -7.57
CA GLY A 81 -5.83 -9.28 -7.03
C GLY A 81 -4.58 -10.10 -6.74
N GLU A 82 -3.83 -9.67 -5.73
CA GLU A 82 -2.56 -10.27 -5.31
C GLU A 82 -2.53 -10.53 -3.80
N ASP A 83 -2.01 -11.69 -3.42
CA ASP A 83 -1.56 -12.01 -2.07
C ASP A 83 -0.09 -11.61 -1.92
N ILE A 84 0.25 -11.00 -0.80
CA ILE A 84 1.58 -10.48 -0.48
C ILE A 84 2.13 -11.24 0.72
N TYR A 85 3.27 -11.88 0.53
CA TYR A 85 3.93 -12.73 1.53
C TYR A 85 5.23 -12.11 2.01
N HIS A 86 5.51 -12.22 3.30
CA HIS A 86 6.85 -12.02 3.88
C HIS A 86 7.41 -13.36 4.30
N GLY A 87 8.37 -13.87 3.54
CA GLY A 87 8.77 -15.27 3.61
C GLY A 87 7.59 -16.18 3.25
N THR A 88 7.19 -17.06 4.17
CA THR A 88 6.06 -17.99 3.97
C THR A 88 4.73 -17.49 4.55
N ASN A 89 4.74 -16.35 5.24
CA ASN A 89 3.56 -15.85 5.92
C ASN A 89 2.80 -14.91 5.00
N LEU A 90 1.50 -15.15 4.82
CA LEU A 90 0.61 -14.18 4.20
C LEU A 90 0.59 -12.94 5.09
N HIS A 91 0.95 -11.80 4.52
CA HIS A 91 0.89 -10.51 5.19
C HIS A 91 -0.40 -9.79 4.83
N GLN A 92 -0.77 -9.83 3.54
CA GLN A 92 -1.85 -9.04 2.99
C GLN A 92 -2.46 -9.69 1.76
N THR A 93 -3.72 -9.39 1.50
CA THR A 93 -4.38 -9.70 0.24
C THR A 93 -5.03 -8.45 -0.35
N THR A 94 -5.05 -8.36 -1.68
CA THR A 94 -5.69 -7.27 -2.41
C THR A 94 -6.81 -7.84 -3.28
N ILE A 95 -7.90 -7.08 -3.39
CA ILE A 95 -9.07 -7.46 -4.18
C ILE A 95 -9.49 -6.26 -5.02
N PRO A 96 -9.66 -6.39 -6.35
CA PRO A 96 -10.16 -5.31 -7.18
C PRO A 96 -11.51 -4.78 -6.69
N ASN A 97 -11.66 -3.45 -6.60
CA ASN A 97 -12.89 -2.81 -6.14
C ASN A 97 -13.68 -2.19 -7.30
N ALA A 98 -14.96 -1.86 -7.05
CA ALA A 98 -15.87 -1.34 -8.05
C ALA A 98 -15.49 0.06 -8.59
N LEU A 99 -14.53 0.73 -7.94
CA LEU A 99 -14.06 2.07 -8.28
C LEU A 99 -12.76 2.03 -9.12
N GLY A 100 -12.36 0.83 -9.56
CA GLY A 100 -11.22 0.65 -10.46
C GLY A 100 -9.85 0.69 -9.76
N GLY A 101 -9.80 0.59 -8.43
CA GLY A 101 -8.58 0.33 -7.67
C GLY A 101 -8.65 -1.02 -6.97
N VAL A 102 -8.00 -1.15 -5.81
CA VAL A 102 -8.03 -2.37 -4.99
C VAL A 102 -8.38 -2.07 -3.54
N ASP A 103 -9.18 -2.94 -2.95
CA ASP A 103 -9.33 -3.05 -1.51
C ASP A 103 -8.16 -3.85 -0.93
N ILE A 104 -7.65 -3.41 0.21
CA ILE A 104 -6.46 -3.95 0.84
C ILE A 104 -6.85 -4.55 2.19
N TYR A 105 -6.54 -5.82 2.40
CA TYR A 105 -6.89 -6.56 3.61
C TYR A 105 -5.66 -7.16 4.28
N ASP A 106 -5.66 -7.24 5.61
CA ASP A 106 -4.67 -8.03 6.34
C ASP A 106 -4.88 -9.55 6.10
N ALA A 107 -3.95 -10.35 6.60
CA ALA A 107 -4.01 -11.82 6.53
C ALA A 107 -5.28 -12.45 7.14
N ASN A 108 -6.01 -11.72 7.98
CA ASN A 108 -7.25 -12.15 8.62
C ASN A 108 -8.50 -11.58 7.93
N MET A 109 -8.36 -11.02 6.72
CA MET A 109 -9.45 -10.40 5.95
C MET A 109 -10.07 -9.16 6.60
N HIS A 110 -9.35 -8.47 7.47
CA HIS A 110 -9.76 -7.13 7.92
C HIS A 110 -9.25 -6.07 6.95
N MET A 111 -10.14 -5.17 6.53
CA MET A 111 -9.79 -4.11 5.59
C MET A 111 -8.81 -3.12 6.25
N ASN A 112 -7.63 -2.96 5.63
CA ASN A 112 -6.60 -2.00 6.02
C ASN A 112 -6.79 -0.66 5.30
N GLY A 113 -7.24 -0.70 4.05
CA GLY A 113 -7.39 0.49 3.21
C GLY A 113 -7.89 0.15 1.81
N MET A 114 -7.87 1.13 0.93
CA MET A 114 -8.17 0.94 -0.49
C MET A 114 -7.44 1.95 -1.36
N THR A 115 -7.29 1.61 -2.64
CA THR A 115 -6.88 2.53 -3.68
C THR A 115 -8.01 2.80 -4.65
N LEU A 116 -7.93 3.96 -5.31
CA LEU A 116 -8.93 4.47 -6.23
C LEU A 116 -8.22 5.18 -7.38
N SER A 117 -8.62 4.95 -8.62
CA SER A 117 -8.15 5.77 -9.74
C SER A 117 -8.49 7.25 -9.51
N ASN A 118 -7.58 8.17 -9.82
CA ASN A 118 -7.77 9.60 -9.63
C ASN A 118 -7.79 10.38 -10.95
N VAL A 119 -8.24 11.64 -10.88
CA VAL A 119 -8.43 12.50 -12.06
C VAL A 119 -7.13 12.86 -12.78
N PHE A 120 -5.97 12.64 -12.16
CA PHE A 120 -4.66 12.92 -12.72
C PHE A 120 -4.10 11.74 -13.52
N GLY A 121 -4.83 10.61 -13.61
CA GLY A 121 -4.36 9.40 -14.28
C GLY A 121 -3.42 8.55 -13.42
N SER A 122 -3.47 8.73 -12.10
CA SER A 122 -2.77 7.90 -11.11
C SER A 122 -3.80 7.36 -10.11
N GLU A 123 -3.39 7.08 -8.89
CA GLU A 123 -4.26 6.51 -7.86
C GLU A 123 -4.22 7.34 -6.57
N ASN A 124 -5.32 7.32 -5.84
CA ASN A 124 -5.40 7.75 -4.46
C ASN A 124 -5.36 6.54 -3.54
N TYR A 125 -4.88 6.75 -2.32
CA TYR A 125 -4.92 5.78 -1.26
C TYR A 125 -5.70 6.34 -0.06
N LEU A 126 -6.55 5.51 0.52
CA LEU A 126 -7.29 5.78 1.74
C LEU A 126 -7.01 4.68 2.76
N SER A 127 -6.40 5.04 3.88
CA SER A 127 -6.35 4.15 5.04
C SER A 127 -7.74 4.02 5.67
N MET A 128 -8.11 2.81 6.10
CA MET A 128 -9.42 2.52 6.70
C MET A 128 -9.34 2.00 8.13
N ARG A 129 -8.18 1.51 8.57
CA ARG A 129 -7.96 1.23 9.99
C ARG A 129 -7.78 2.52 10.76
N GLY A 130 -7.99 2.49 12.07
CA GLY A 130 -7.89 3.66 12.94
C GLY A 130 -8.45 3.39 14.32
N ASN A 131 -8.64 4.44 15.11
CA ASN A 131 -9.29 4.36 16.42
C ASN A 131 -10.82 4.55 16.35
N ALA A 132 -11.45 4.33 15.18
CA ALA A 132 -12.88 4.58 14.98
C ALA A 132 -13.75 3.87 16.01
N GLU A 133 -13.47 2.58 16.26
CA GLU A 133 -14.20 1.77 17.25
C GLU A 133 -14.05 2.33 18.66
N THR A 134 -12.87 2.83 19.02
CA THR A 134 -12.64 3.51 20.30
C THR A 134 -13.46 4.78 20.39
N ILE A 135 -13.45 5.63 19.36
CA ILE A 135 -14.26 6.86 19.33
C ILE A 135 -15.75 6.54 19.50
N LEU A 136 -16.25 5.53 18.79
CA LEU A 136 -17.65 5.11 18.86
C LEU A 136 -18.05 4.46 20.19
N SER A 137 -17.08 4.03 20.99
CA SER A 137 -17.32 3.46 22.32
C SER A 137 -17.51 4.50 23.43
N TYR A 138 -17.17 5.77 23.18
CA TYR A 138 -17.36 6.84 24.17
C TYR A 138 -18.85 7.17 24.39
N GLN A 139 -19.15 7.74 25.56
CA GLN A 139 -20.51 8.17 25.90
C GLN A 139 -21.02 9.29 24.98
N ASP A 140 -20.13 10.17 24.50
CA ASP A 140 -20.40 11.17 23.47
C ASP A 140 -19.33 11.10 22.37
N PRO A 141 -19.50 10.25 21.35
CA PRO A 141 -18.53 10.08 20.26
C PRO A 141 -18.24 11.37 19.49
N LEU A 142 -19.19 12.31 19.41
CA LEU A 142 -19.02 13.54 18.66
C LEU A 142 -18.04 14.49 19.34
N ALA A 143 -18.04 14.53 20.68
CA ALA A 143 -17.05 15.28 21.45
C ALA A 143 -15.61 14.81 21.19
N HIS A 144 -15.43 13.55 20.81
CA HIS A 144 -14.13 12.93 20.52
C HIS A 144 -13.84 12.79 19.01
N SER A 145 -14.71 13.31 18.14
CA SER A 145 -14.53 13.20 16.69
C SER A 145 -13.19 13.79 16.19
N ALA A 146 -12.69 14.84 16.85
CA ALA A 146 -11.39 15.45 16.55
C ALA A 146 -10.19 14.58 16.96
N GLU A 147 -10.38 13.55 17.78
CA GLU A 147 -9.36 12.58 18.17
C GLU A 147 -9.26 11.41 17.19
N TYR A 148 -10.14 11.37 16.17
CA TYR A 148 -10.11 10.33 15.17
C TYR A 148 -8.77 10.31 14.44
N ARG A 149 -8.18 9.11 14.39
CA ARG A 149 -6.93 8.81 13.70
C ARG A 149 -7.12 7.55 12.90
N MET A 150 -6.67 7.57 11.66
CA MET A 150 -6.54 6.35 10.86
C MET A 150 -5.25 5.64 11.27
N ASN A 151 -5.07 4.34 11.10
CA ASN A 151 -3.79 3.71 11.38
C ASN A 151 -2.90 3.80 10.15
N PRO A 152 -1.57 3.85 10.32
CA PRO A 152 -0.66 3.75 9.21
C PRO A 152 -0.77 2.37 8.58
N PHE A 153 -0.42 2.33 7.30
CA PHE A 153 -0.29 1.12 6.53
C PHE A 153 1.18 0.89 6.18
N ASP A 154 1.64 -0.33 6.44
CA ASP A 154 3.03 -0.72 6.22
C ASP A 154 3.07 -2.06 5.47
N VAL A 155 3.59 -2.02 4.24
CA VAL A 155 3.85 -3.23 3.45
C VAL A 155 5.12 -3.94 3.93
N GLY A 156 5.85 -3.35 4.89
CA GLY A 156 7.07 -3.86 5.51
C GLY A 156 8.25 -2.92 5.26
N GLN A 157 9.02 -2.64 6.32
CA GLN A 157 10.33 -1.97 6.25
C GLN A 157 11.47 -2.96 6.51
N TYR A 158 12.53 -2.90 5.70
CA TYR A 158 13.82 -3.58 5.94
C TYR A 158 15.00 -2.64 5.67
#